data_AF-A0A935UVJ0-F1
#
_entry.id   AF-A0A935UVJ0-F1
#
_cell.length_a   1.000
_cell.length_b   1.000
_cell.length_c   1.000
_cell.angle_alpha   90.00
_cell.angle_beta   90.00
_cell.angle_gamma   90.00
#
_symmetry.space_group_name_H-M   'P 1'
#
loop_
_entity.id
_entity.type
_entity.pdbx_description
1 polymer ?
#
loop_
_entity_poly.entity_id
_entity_poly.type
_entity_poly.pdbx_seq_one_letter_code
_entity_poly.pdbx_strand_id
1 'polypeptide(L)'
;MHPTYGLRCPSMIAARVALERCRFAYKAYAQTLRFPMDPFFESWGPGFSVSEQARDRLMKHVHDEEQTPRSSDNRKFDPVLYYLDRTPNPHKGVVYRGGTDSKFILFQPRPLDRSISHARGFNRFGRKVDDGHTLQGATGAVRCGYFQGKTGMTSNHPTSGWPSWLGAVLYDGAAQEVSIVFRGSRSGDGIRALAGAQTKSRGSPDWVTDMNHLKAIAVDKYKDHKFSIGFYLAYESCVESLRAAYRYAVNGGVVRSIQITGHSLGGALAQNAYIDLTCGTLRRALEVQDGRVTLTCTPISAPPVIIGVKAQRWMSLYADAAGMRHFYNPRDAVHACDLVEAGAHSRANGALKFATHPVNSPRHFGSQTALGNLSDFPDAHEPEMVWRGMNNNETDAKFWPVFDLDVTAGMPQVKELPDMSLMRSLKSALANSCTLRSASVQADLWRAVVKDEDRAEDAYQGIRSVRRLQLPQDFDVLRDHEALVDLQRTRTGMIQKYGKPSSHSASSSVYYTLLLGLSVRLLTAGALV
;
A
#
# COMPACT_ATOMS: atom_id res chain seq x y z
N MET A 1 -28.21 2.56 -4.71
CA MET A 1 -28.50 2.90 -3.30
C MET A 1 -27.53 2.14 -2.41
N HIS A 2 -26.69 2.84 -1.65
CA HIS A 2 -25.81 2.21 -0.66
C HIS A 2 -26.64 1.68 0.52
N PRO A 3 -26.39 0.47 1.04
CA PRO A 3 -27.06 0.00 2.25
C PRO A 3 -26.72 0.97 3.39
N THR A 4 -27.75 1.62 3.93
CA THR A 4 -27.66 2.45 5.13
C THR A 4 -27.48 1.53 6.33
N TYR A 5 -26.23 1.16 6.59
CA TYR A 5 -25.80 0.38 7.76
C TYR A 5 -25.99 1.19 9.05
N GLY A 6 -27.22 1.30 9.57
CA GLY A 6 -27.53 1.74 10.94
C GLY A 6 -27.03 3.13 11.40
N LEU A 7 -26.50 3.96 10.51
CA LEU A 7 -25.83 5.21 10.86
C LEU A 7 -26.81 6.36 11.11
N ARG A 8 -26.60 7.11 12.21
CA ARG A 8 -27.47 8.21 12.63
C ARG A 8 -27.07 9.60 12.12
N CYS A 9 -25.88 9.80 11.51
CA CYS A 9 -25.48 11.13 11.02
C CYS A 9 -24.73 11.14 9.66
N PRO A 10 -24.93 12.18 8.81
CA PRO A 10 -24.34 12.27 7.46
C PRO A 10 -22.81 12.25 7.39
N SER A 11 -22.12 12.76 8.42
CA SER A 11 -20.65 12.79 8.47
C SER A 11 -20.05 11.38 8.50
N MET A 12 -20.67 10.45 9.21
CA MET A 12 -20.23 9.05 9.29
C MET A 12 -20.46 8.29 7.98
N ILE A 13 -21.51 8.64 7.23
CA ILE A 13 -21.75 8.07 5.90
C ILE A 13 -20.60 8.48 4.97
N ALA A 14 -20.23 9.76 4.95
CA ALA A 14 -19.12 10.26 4.14
C ALA A 14 -17.79 9.58 4.51
N ALA A 15 -17.51 9.40 5.81
CA ALA A 15 -16.32 8.72 6.28
C ALA A 15 -16.22 7.25 5.82
N ARG A 16 -17.35 6.52 5.80
CA ARG A 16 -17.38 5.14 5.30
C ARG A 16 -17.18 5.05 3.79
N VAL A 17 -17.77 5.97 3.02
CA VAL A 17 -17.55 6.03 1.57
C VAL A 17 -16.07 6.35 1.28
N ALA A 18 -15.48 7.27 2.04
CA ALA A 18 -14.05 7.56 1.99
C ALA A 18 -13.20 6.30 2.28
N LEU A 19 -13.52 5.56 3.34
CA LEU A 19 -12.78 4.35 3.72
C LEU A 19 -12.92 3.22 2.68
N GLU A 20 -14.08 3.06 2.05
CA GLU A 20 -14.28 2.12 0.92
C GLU A 20 -13.41 2.50 -0.29
N ARG A 21 -13.25 3.79 -0.58
CA ARG A 21 -12.32 4.27 -1.62
C ARG A 21 -10.86 4.00 -1.22
N CYS A 22 -10.50 4.17 0.04
CA CYS A 22 -9.16 3.80 0.53
C CYS A 22 -8.87 2.31 0.32
N ARG A 23 -9.82 1.42 0.65
CA ARG A 23 -9.73 -0.01 0.36
C ARG A 23 -9.52 -0.28 -1.13
N PHE A 24 -10.28 0.39 -2.00
CA PHE A 24 -10.09 0.31 -3.45
C PHE A 24 -8.66 0.67 -3.87
N ALA A 25 -8.09 1.75 -3.32
CA ALA A 25 -6.72 2.16 -3.62
C ALA A 25 -5.68 1.13 -3.14
N TYR A 26 -5.86 0.56 -1.93
CA TYR A 26 -5.01 -0.53 -1.43
C TYR A 26 -5.08 -1.78 -2.32
N LYS A 27 -6.27 -2.13 -2.80
CA LYS A 27 -6.43 -3.25 -3.73
C LYS A 27 -5.69 -3.01 -5.04
N ALA A 28 -5.92 -1.85 -5.66
CA ALA A 28 -5.28 -1.50 -6.93
C ALA A 28 -3.75 -1.51 -6.78
N TYR A 29 -3.26 -0.97 -5.66
CA TYR A 29 -1.85 -1.07 -5.27
C TYR A 29 -1.37 -2.52 -5.17
N ALA A 30 -2.06 -3.39 -4.43
CA ALA A 30 -1.65 -4.79 -4.26
C ALA A 30 -1.56 -5.55 -5.60
N GLN A 31 -2.46 -5.26 -6.55
CA GLN A 31 -2.39 -5.82 -7.90
C GLN A 31 -1.15 -5.41 -8.69
N THR A 32 -0.49 -4.32 -8.31
CA THR A 32 0.69 -3.81 -9.01
C THR A 32 1.98 -4.41 -8.48
N LEU A 33 1.96 -5.12 -7.36
CA LEU A 33 3.15 -5.78 -6.83
C LEU A 33 3.59 -6.92 -7.75
N ARG A 34 4.90 -7.05 -8.01
CA ARG A 34 5.42 -8.21 -8.76
C ARG A 34 5.13 -9.54 -8.05
N PHE A 35 5.13 -9.51 -6.72
CA PHE A 35 4.77 -10.65 -5.87
C PHE A 35 4.00 -10.17 -4.60
N PRO A 36 2.66 -10.01 -4.66
CA PRO A 36 1.87 -9.42 -3.56
C PRO A 36 1.76 -10.29 -2.30
N MET A 37 2.10 -11.57 -2.42
CA MET A 37 2.06 -12.54 -1.32
C MET A 37 3.44 -12.74 -0.68
N ASP A 38 4.45 -11.95 -1.05
CA ASP A 38 5.80 -12.10 -0.51
C ASP A 38 5.84 -11.72 0.98
N PRO A 39 6.13 -12.65 1.91
CA PRO A 39 6.39 -12.27 3.30
C PRO A 39 7.73 -11.57 3.50
N PHE A 40 8.67 -11.72 2.56
CA PHE A 40 10.10 -11.63 2.82
C PHE A 40 10.72 -10.25 2.57
N PHE A 41 9.98 -9.27 2.06
CA PHE A 41 10.47 -7.87 2.02
C PHE A 41 10.76 -7.32 3.43
N GLU A 42 10.15 -7.91 4.46
CA GLU A 42 10.10 -7.33 5.80
C GLU A 42 10.47 -8.28 6.94
N SER A 43 10.33 -9.61 6.80
CA SER A 43 10.32 -10.54 7.94
C SER A 43 11.62 -11.27 8.30
N TRP A 44 12.69 -11.23 7.49
CA TRP A 44 13.87 -12.11 7.68
C TRP A 44 15.20 -11.38 7.95
N GLY A 45 15.18 -10.44 8.90
CA GLY A 45 16.40 -9.91 9.49
C GLY A 45 16.28 -8.48 10.04
N PRO A 46 17.06 -8.09 11.08
CA PRO A 46 17.22 -6.69 11.42
C PRO A 46 17.83 -5.95 10.23
N GLY A 47 17.07 -5.00 9.67
CA GLY A 47 17.61 -4.08 8.68
C GLY A 47 18.85 -3.38 9.23
N PHE A 48 19.98 -3.55 8.56
CA PHE A 48 21.27 -2.94 8.91
C PHE A 48 21.76 -3.20 10.36
N SER A 49 21.88 -4.47 10.76
CA SER A 49 22.91 -4.87 11.75
C SER A 49 24.24 -5.16 11.04
N VAL A 50 25.34 -5.21 11.80
CA VAL A 50 26.74 -5.15 11.33
C VAL A 50 27.18 -6.37 10.48
N SER A 51 26.31 -7.37 10.27
CA SER A 51 26.57 -8.53 9.41
C SER A 51 25.61 -8.56 8.20
N GLU A 52 26.14 -8.62 6.97
CA GLU A 52 25.34 -8.70 5.73
C GLU A 52 24.38 -9.91 5.75
N GLN A 53 23.08 -9.64 5.97
CA GLN A 53 22.03 -10.65 5.98
C GLN A 53 21.47 -10.93 4.59
N ALA A 54 20.69 -12.00 4.44
CA ALA A 54 20.11 -12.40 3.15
C ALA A 54 19.26 -11.30 2.49
N ARG A 55 18.48 -10.60 3.31
CA ARG A 55 17.65 -9.48 2.87
C ARG A 55 18.48 -8.34 2.29
N ASP A 56 19.55 -7.92 2.96
CA ASP A 56 20.39 -6.81 2.48
C ASP A 56 21.04 -7.16 1.13
N ARG A 57 21.45 -8.42 0.96
CA ARG A 57 21.95 -8.91 -0.33
C ARG A 57 20.86 -8.90 -1.40
N LEU A 58 19.63 -9.31 -1.07
CA LEU A 58 18.49 -9.23 -1.99
C LEU A 58 18.22 -7.78 -2.41
N MET A 59 18.13 -6.85 -1.47
CA MET A 59 17.89 -5.44 -1.79
C MET A 59 19.00 -4.87 -2.67
N LYS A 60 20.27 -5.20 -2.38
CA LYS A 60 21.41 -4.83 -3.20
C LYS A 60 21.31 -5.40 -4.63
N HIS A 61 20.97 -6.69 -4.75
CA HIS A 61 20.80 -7.36 -6.03
C HIS A 61 19.67 -6.71 -6.85
N VAL A 62 18.52 -6.45 -6.23
CA VAL A 62 17.39 -5.75 -6.87
C VAL A 62 17.79 -4.36 -7.34
N HIS A 63 18.54 -3.59 -6.54
CA HIS A 63 19.04 -2.27 -6.97
C HIS A 63 19.97 -2.37 -8.18
N ASP A 64 20.80 -3.41 -8.25
CA ASP A 64 21.71 -3.64 -9.37
C ASP A 64 20.94 -4.12 -10.63
N GLU A 65 19.93 -4.99 -10.50
CA GLU A 65 19.07 -5.43 -11.61
C GLU A 65 18.19 -4.32 -12.19
N GLU A 66 17.61 -3.47 -11.33
CA GLU A 66 16.83 -2.30 -11.76
C GLU A 66 17.74 -1.17 -12.33
N GLN A 67 19.03 -1.46 -12.55
CA GLN A 67 20.06 -0.56 -13.10
C GLN A 67 20.12 0.77 -12.37
N THR A 68 19.82 0.76 -11.06
CA THR A 68 19.83 1.99 -10.26
C THR A 68 21.29 2.43 -10.14
N PRO A 69 21.71 3.59 -10.69
CA PRO A 69 23.12 3.96 -10.76
C PRO A 69 23.79 3.86 -9.38
N ARG A 70 25.06 3.42 -9.32
CA ARG A 70 25.81 3.30 -8.05
C ARG A 70 25.87 4.62 -7.27
N SER A 71 25.83 5.74 -7.98
CA SER A 71 25.79 7.11 -7.44
C SER A 71 24.40 7.61 -7.07
N SER A 72 23.34 6.83 -7.28
CA SER A 72 21.98 7.28 -7.01
C SER A 72 21.62 7.13 -5.52
N ASP A 73 21.07 8.21 -4.96
CA ASP A 73 20.55 8.29 -3.59
C ASP A 73 19.40 7.31 -3.30
N ASN A 74 18.88 6.61 -4.32
CA ASN A 74 17.79 5.65 -4.20
C ASN A 74 18.23 4.30 -3.60
N ARG A 75 19.53 3.98 -3.60
CA ARG A 75 20.07 2.73 -3.01
C ARG A 75 19.86 2.61 -1.50
N LYS A 76 19.47 3.71 -0.84
CA LYS A 76 19.16 3.75 0.60
C LYS A 76 17.79 3.15 0.95
N PHE A 77 16.92 2.94 -0.05
CA PHE A 77 15.59 2.39 0.15
C PHE A 77 15.57 0.88 0.06
N ASP A 78 14.58 0.29 0.69
CA ASP A 78 14.18 -1.08 0.41
C ASP A 78 13.25 -1.07 -0.82
N PRO A 79 13.73 -1.52 -1.99
CA PRO A 79 12.95 -1.51 -3.21
C PRO A 79 11.73 -2.43 -3.07
N VAL A 80 10.58 -1.91 -3.47
CA VAL A 80 9.39 -2.74 -3.70
C VAL A 80 9.15 -2.76 -5.20
N LEU A 81 9.02 -3.97 -5.74
CA LEU A 81 8.91 -4.21 -7.16
C LEU A 81 7.46 -4.09 -7.60
N TYR A 82 7.22 -3.20 -8.55
CA TYR A 82 5.91 -2.94 -9.13
C TYR A 82 5.89 -3.21 -10.64
N TYR A 83 4.73 -3.59 -11.15
CA TYR A 83 4.34 -3.41 -12.54
C TYR A 83 3.87 -1.95 -12.73
N LEU A 84 4.79 -1.09 -13.17
CA LEU A 84 4.51 0.33 -13.44
C LEU A 84 4.06 0.58 -14.89
N ASP A 85 4.05 -0.46 -15.71
CA ASP A 85 3.72 -0.46 -17.14
C ASP A 85 2.33 -1.03 -17.42
N ARG A 86 1.58 -1.41 -16.37
CA ARG A 86 0.27 -2.07 -16.52
C ARG A 86 -0.79 -1.40 -15.66
N THR A 87 -1.94 -1.14 -16.27
CA THR A 87 -3.13 -0.62 -15.59
C THR A 87 -3.74 -1.68 -14.66
N PRO A 88 -3.99 -1.36 -13.37
CA PRO A 88 -4.74 -2.24 -12.46
C PRO A 88 -6.14 -2.56 -12.98
N ASN A 89 -6.63 -3.77 -12.70
CA ASN A 89 -7.98 -4.18 -13.11
C ASN A 89 -8.91 -4.18 -11.88
N PRO A 90 -9.84 -3.20 -11.78
CA PRO A 90 -10.71 -3.09 -10.62
C PRO A 90 -11.68 -4.27 -10.49
N HIS A 91 -12.00 -5.02 -11.55
CA HIS A 91 -12.87 -6.19 -11.43
C HIS A 91 -12.15 -7.43 -10.88
N LYS A 92 -10.81 -7.39 -10.73
CA LYS A 92 -10.04 -8.51 -10.18
C LYS A 92 -9.86 -8.39 -8.67
N GLY A 93 -9.91 -9.54 -8.00
CA GLY A 93 -9.48 -9.67 -6.62
C GLY A 93 -7.97 -9.91 -6.53
N VAL A 94 -7.39 -9.61 -5.37
CA VAL A 94 -5.98 -9.92 -5.06
C VAL A 94 -5.84 -10.31 -3.60
N VAL A 95 -4.91 -11.22 -3.33
CA VAL A 95 -4.47 -11.64 -2.01
C VAL A 95 -3.15 -10.93 -1.74
N TYR A 96 -3.09 -10.24 -0.62
CA TYR A 96 -1.96 -9.43 -0.20
C TYR A 96 -1.51 -9.86 1.19
N ARG A 97 -0.19 -9.91 1.43
CA ARG A 97 0.35 -10.13 2.77
C ARG A 97 0.94 -8.83 3.32
N GLY A 98 0.36 -8.34 4.40
CA GLY A 98 0.70 -7.02 4.99
C GLY A 98 1.86 -6.99 6.00
N GLY A 99 2.67 -8.05 6.15
CA GLY A 99 3.75 -8.07 7.15
C GLY A 99 4.07 -9.41 7.81
N THR A 100 4.86 -9.33 8.90
CA THR A 100 5.59 -10.43 9.55
C THR A 100 4.69 -11.40 10.32
N ASP A 101 3.70 -10.88 11.06
CA ASP A 101 2.68 -11.65 11.80
C ASP A 101 1.32 -11.65 11.09
N SER A 102 1.30 -11.25 9.82
CA SER A 102 0.07 -10.91 9.13
C SER A 102 -0.60 -12.13 8.51
N LYS A 103 -1.86 -12.33 8.90
CA LYS A 103 -2.89 -12.96 8.07
C LYS A 103 -2.85 -12.35 6.66
N PHE A 104 -3.16 -13.16 5.66
CA PHE A 104 -3.36 -12.70 4.30
C PHE A 104 -4.65 -11.90 4.20
N ILE A 105 -4.62 -10.79 3.48
CA ILE A 105 -5.79 -9.94 3.20
C ILE A 105 -6.37 -10.36 1.85
N LEU A 106 -7.68 -10.62 1.82
CA LEU A 106 -8.44 -10.86 0.59
C LEU A 106 -9.12 -9.57 0.12
N PHE A 107 -8.54 -8.91 -0.88
CA PHE A 107 -9.21 -7.81 -1.55
C PHE A 107 -10.13 -8.34 -2.67
N GLN A 108 -11.37 -8.66 -2.33
CA GLN A 108 -12.40 -9.02 -3.32
C GLN A 108 -13.02 -7.77 -3.99
N PRO A 109 -13.48 -7.81 -5.25
CA PRO A 109 -14.25 -6.72 -5.85
C PRO A 109 -15.59 -6.48 -5.13
N ARG A 110 -15.84 -5.23 -4.70
CA ARG A 110 -17.05 -4.73 -4.03
C ARG A 110 -17.84 -3.81 -5.00
N PRO A 111 -19.01 -3.26 -4.61
CA PRO A 111 -19.86 -2.51 -5.53
C PRO A 111 -19.17 -1.35 -6.27
N LEU A 112 -18.30 -0.59 -5.60
CA LEU A 112 -17.51 0.46 -6.25
C LEU A 112 -16.59 -0.10 -7.34
N ASP A 113 -15.95 -1.23 -7.05
CA ASP A 113 -15.05 -1.85 -8.01
C ASP A 113 -15.81 -2.31 -9.27
N ARG A 114 -17.00 -2.87 -9.08
CA ARG A 114 -17.86 -3.42 -10.14
C ARG A 114 -18.60 -2.35 -10.94
N SER A 115 -18.71 -1.13 -10.43
CA SER A 115 -19.34 -0.02 -11.15
C SER A 115 -18.42 0.63 -12.17
N ILE A 116 -17.12 0.27 -12.20
CA ILE A 116 -16.14 0.84 -13.10
C ILE A 116 -16.21 0.17 -14.47
N SER A 117 -16.60 0.92 -15.49
CA SER A 117 -16.69 0.43 -16.88
C SER A 117 -15.41 0.67 -17.67
N HIS A 118 -14.60 1.66 -17.28
CA HIS A 118 -13.33 1.96 -17.95
C HIS A 118 -12.23 2.26 -16.93
N ALA A 119 -11.04 1.70 -17.16
CA ALA A 119 -9.86 1.92 -16.31
C ALA A 119 -8.62 2.22 -17.16
N ARG A 120 -7.79 3.18 -16.77
CA ARG A 120 -6.50 3.45 -17.45
C ARG A 120 -5.46 3.99 -16.47
N GLY A 121 -4.21 3.58 -16.63
CA GLY A 121 -3.08 4.00 -15.84
C GLY A 121 -2.21 5.04 -16.54
N PHE A 122 -1.67 5.95 -15.75
CA PHE A 122 -0.78 7.02 -16.19
C PHE A 122 0.52 6.99 -15.38
N ASN A 123 1.65 6.97 -16.08
CA ASN A 123 2.95 7.04 -15.45
C ASN A 123 3.19 8.43 -14.83
N ARG A 124 4.28 8.56 -14.07
CA ARG A 124 4.65 9.81 -13.37
C ARG A 124 4.75 11.07 -14.25
N PHE A 125 4.81 10.90 -15.58
CA PHE A 125 4.90 11.98 -16.56
C PHE A 125 3.56 12.22 -17.28
N GLY A 126 2.46 11.66 -16.79
CA GLY A 126 1.13 11.80 -17.40
C GLY A 126 0.94 11.00 -18.69
N ARG A 127 1.88 10.10 -19.06
CA ARG A 127 1.74 9.25 -20.25
C ARG A 127 0.99 7.97 -19.90
N LYS A 128 0.14 7.51 -20.81
CA LYS A 128 -0.56 6.23 -20.67
C LYS A 128 0.46 5.09 -20.54
N VAL A 129 0.24 4.17 -19.61
CA VAL A 129 1.12 2.99 -19.44
C VAL A 129 0.75 1.86 -20.40
N ASP A 130 -0.53 1.78 -20.76
CA ASP A 130 -1.11 0.86 -21.73
C ASP A 130 -2.40 1.48 -22.32
N ASP A 131 -3.14 0.71 -23.11
CA ASP A 131 -4.41 1.14 -23.70
C ASP A 131 -5.57 1.22 -22.69
N GLY A 132 -5.36 0.79 -21.44
CA GLY A 132 -6.39 0.66 -20.42
C GLY A 132 -7.29 -0.56 -20.63
N HIS A 133 -8.39 -0.60 -19.88
CA HIS A 133 -9.38 -1.67 -19.90
C HIS A 133 -10.77 -1.09 -20.12
N THR A 134 -11.52 -1.68 -21.05
CA THR A 134 -12.99 -1.61 -21.06
C THR A 134 -13.50 -2.87 -20.36
N LEU A 135 -14.24 -2.70 -19.27
CA LEU A 135 -14.57 -3.76 -18.34
C LEU A 135 -15.98 -4.26 -18.60
N GLN A 136 -16.09 -5.47 -19.16
CA GLN A 136 -17.37 -6.11 -19.41
C GLN A 136 -18.10 -6.44 -18.10
N GLY A 137 -19.43 -6.36 -18.13
CA GLY A 137 -20.28 -6.67 -16.98
C GLY A 137 -20.25 -5.63 -15.85
N ALA A 138 -19.75 -4.42 -16.11
CA ALA A 138 -19.80 -3.34 -15.14
C ALA A 138 -21.25 -2.99 -14.77
N THR A 139 -21.51 -2.81 -13.48
CA THR A 139 -22.84 -2.46 -12.95
C THR A 139 -23.11 -0.96 -12.96
N GLY A 140 -22.17 -0.17 -13.46
CA GLY A 140 -22.23 1.28 -13.52
C GLY A 140 -21.35 1.82 -14.66
N ALA A 141 -21.32 3.14 -14.79
CA ALA A 141 -20.58 3.85 -15.84
C ALA A 141 -19.37 4.62 -15.28
N VAL A 142 -18.83 4.21 -14.13
CA VAL A 142 -17.72 4.92 -13.49
C VAL A 142 -16.45 4.76 -14.33
N ARG A 143 -15.74 5.87 -14.56
CA ARG A 143 -14.44 5.88 -15.24
C ARG A 143 -13.33 6.05 -14.21
N CYS A 144 -12.25 5.29 -14.34
CA CYS A 144 -11.13 5.26 -13.41
C CYS A 144 -9.79 5.58 -14.09
N GLY A 145 -9.12 6.62 -13.64
CA GLY A 145 -7.73 6.93 -14.01
C GLY A 145 -6.78 6.65 -12.84
N TYR A 146 -5.83 5.73 -12.98
CA TYR A 146 -4.79 5.49 -11.98
C TYR A 146 -3.58 6.39 -12.23
N PHE A 147 -2.92 6.85 -11.17
CA PHE A 147 -1.77 7.74 -11.27
C PHE A 147 -0.58 7.27 -10.42
N GLN A 148 0.63 7.49 -10.95
CA GLN A 148 1.90 7.17 -10.30
C GLN A 148 2.56 8.38 -9.66
N GLY A 149 3.39 8.15 -8.65
CA GLY A 149 4.29 9.14 -8.08
C GLY A 149 5.49 8.48 -7.46
N LYS A 150 6.08 9.15 -6.46
CA LYS A 150 7.23 8.67 -5.71
C LYS A 150 7.03 8.85 -4.21
N THR A 151 7.63 7.96 -3.43
CA THR A 151 7.79 8.12 -1.98
C THR A 151 9.26 7.99 -1.58
N GLY A 152 9.61 8.37 -0.35
CA GLY A 152 10.97 8.31 0.20
C GLY A 152 11.83 9.57 0.00
N MET A 153 11.33 10.60 -0.69
CA MET A 153 12.05 11.85 -0.88
C MET A 153 12.25 12.59 0.45
N THR A 154 13.41 13.23 0.62
CA THR A 154 13.77 13.95 1.86
C THR A 154 14.35 15.33 1.54
N SER A 155 14.56 16.18 2.55
CA SER A 155 15.18 17.50 2.39
C SER A 155 16.52 17.47 1.66
N ASN A 156 17.33 16.45 1.95
CA ASN A 156 18.68 16.34 1.40
C ASN A 156 18.69 15.61 0.05
N HIS A 157 17.58 14.95 -0.29
CA HIS A 157 17.44 14.10 -1.47
C HIS A 157 16.04 14.25 -2.07
N PRO A 158 15.67 15.45 -2.55
CA PRO A 158 14.30 15.74 -2.95
C PRO A 158 13.88 15.05 -4.26
N THR A 159 14.84 14.61 -5.08
CA THR A 159 14.58 13.93 -6.37
C THR A 159 14.61 12.40 -6.27
N SER A 160 15.13 11.90 -5.15
CA SER A 160 15.52 10.52 -4.89
C SER A 160 14.36 9.74 -4.30
N GLY A 161 13.22 9.73 -4.98
CA GLY A 161 12.05 8.97 -4.57
C GLY A 161 11.89 7.66 -5.34
N TRP A 162 11.36 6.63 -4.67
CA TRP A 162 11.02 5.35 -5.27
C TRP A 162 9.64 5.40 -5.95
N PRO A 163 9.51 5.01 -7.22
CA PRO A 163 8.26 5.09 -7.94
C PRO A 163 7.21 4.08 -7.43
N SER A 164 5.94 4.47 -7.42
CA SER A 164 4.80 3.60 -7.12
C SER A 164 3.50 4.16 -7.69
N TRP A 165 2.45 3.32 -7.76
CA TRP A 165 1.08 3.79 -7.95
C TRP A 165 0.61 4.48 -6.67
N LEU A 166 0.22 5.75 -6.73
CA LEU A 166 -0.17 6.53 -5.53
C LEU A 166 -1.68 6.67 -5.35
N GLY A 167 -2.48 6.40 -6.37
CA GLY A 167 -3.92 6.53 -6.24
C GLY A 167 -4.69 6.42 -7.55
N ALA A 168 -5.94 6.86 -7.48
CA ALA A 168 -6.86 6.88 -8.59
C ALA A 168 -7.80 8.09 -8.57
N VAL A 169 -8.28 8.47 -9.76
CA VAL A 169 -9.38 9.40 -9.96
C VAL A 169 -10.56 8.62 -10.53
N LEU A 170 -11.69 8.66 -9.83
CA LEU A 170 -12.94 8.02 -10.22
C LEU A 170 -13.93 9.11 -10.63
N TYR A 171 -14.62 8.94 -11.75
CA TYR A 171 -15.68 9.84 -12.17
C TYR A 171 -16.99 9.08 -12.36
N ASP A 172 -18.01 9.48 -11.60
CA ASP A 172 -19.39 9.06 -11.79
C ASP A 172 -20.14 10.15 -12.57
N GLY A 173 -20.39 9.88 -13.85
CA GLY A 173 -21.08 10.83 -14.73
C GLY A 173 -22.55 11.06 -14.37
N ALA A 174 -23.21 10.10 -13.72
CA ALA A 174 -24.59 10.23 -13.28
C ALA A 174 -24.68 11.15 -12.05
N ALA A 175 -23.74 11.00 -11.11
CA ALA A 175 -23.63 11.87 -9.95
C ALA A 175 -22.92 13.21 -10.26
N GLN A 176 -22.27 13.33 -11.42
CA GLN A 176 -21.37 14.43 -11.76
C GLN A 176 -20.27 14.62 -10.69
N GLU A 177 -19.83 13.52 -10.08
CA GLU A 177 -18.90 13.51 -8.95
C GLU A 177 -17.55 12.92 -9.36
N VAL A 178 -16.48 13.61 -8.98
CA VAL A 178 -15.12 13.09 -9.02
C VAL A 178 -14.69 12.66 -7.62
N SER A 179 -14.10 11.47 -7.50
CA SER A 179 -13.38 11.05 -6.30
C SER A 179 -11.89 10.90 -6.60
N ILE A 180 -11.05 11.68 -5.93
CA ILE A 180 -9.60 11.53 -5.95
C ILE A 180 -9.21 10.75 -4.70
N VAL A 181 -8.64 9.57 -4.86
CA VAL A 181 -8.21 8.73 -3.75
C VAL A 181 -6.72 8.44 -3.81
N PHE A 182 -6.04 8.65 -2.68
CA PHE A 182 -4.64 8.29 -2.48
C PHE A 182 -4.53 7.02 -1.63
N ARG A 183 -3.57 6.14 -1.97
CA ARG A 183 -3.25 4.96 -1.15
C ARG A 183 -2.51 5.37 0.12
N GLY A 184 -2.69 4.61 1.20
CA GLY A 184 -1.86 4.75 2.40
C GLY A 184 -0.52 4.04 2.30
N SER A 185 0.23 4.13 3.41
CA SER A 185 1.53 3.48 3.56
C SER A 185 1.42 1.95 3.54
N ARG A 186 2.52 1.32 3.13
CA ARG A 186 2.75 -0.11 3.27
C ARG A 186 3.03 -0.44 4.74
N SER A 187 2.06 -0.99 5.48
CA SER A 187 2.41 -1.83 6.63
C SER A 187 3.09 -3.09 6.07
N GLY A 188 4.22 -3.51 6.63
CA GLY A 188 4.19 -4.17 7.93
C GLY A 188 4.97 -3.51 9.05
N ASP A 189 5.26 -4.36 10.06
CA ASP A 189 5.78 -4.06 11.41
C ASP A 189 6.12 -2.58 11.60
N GLY A 190 5.08 -1.82 11.96
CA GLY A 190 5.15 -0.38 12.10
C GLY A 190 6.17 0.07 13.15
N ILE A 191 6.56 -0.80 14.08
CA ILE A 191 7.58 -0.53 15.09
C ILE A 191 8.98 -0.56 14.46
N ARG A 192 9.27 -1.56 13.61
CA ARG A 192 10.56 -1.68 12.92
C ARG A 192 10.74 -0.61 11.84
N ALA A 193 9.70 -0.37 11.04
CA ALA A 193 9.74 0.60 9.97
C ALA A 193 9.93 2.04 10.49
N LEU A 194 9.36 2.34 11.67
CA LEU A 194 9.58 3.56 12.43
C LEU A 194 11.05 3.71 12.87
N ALA A 195 11.65 2.67 13.46
CA ALA A 195 13.04 2.72 13.96
C ALA A 195 14.10 2.92 12.86
N GLY A 196 13.94 2.30 11.68
CA GLY A 196 14.88 2.45 10.55
C GLY A 196 14.74 3.78 9.81
N ALA A 197 13.50 4.24 9.61
CA ALA A 197 13.21 5.49 8.92
C ALA A 197 13.60 6.72 9.76
N GLN A 198 13.38 6.69 11.08
CA GLN A 198 13.72 7.79 11.99
C GLN A 198 15.23 8.00 12.16
N THR A 199 16.03 6.93 12.16
CA THR A 199 17.46 7.01 12.50
C THR A 199 18.38 7.24 11.30
N LYS A 200 17.99 6.81 10.09
CA LYS A 200 18.88 6.86 8.91
C LYS A 200 18.21 7.36 7.62
N SER A 201 16.91 7.70 7.62
CA SER A 201 16.15 7.94 6.38
C SER A 201 16.29 6.80 5.36
N ARG A 202 16.34 5.57 5.87
CA ARG A 202 16.53 4.32 5.13
C ARG A 202 15.33 3.40 5.36
N GLY A 203 15.16 2.44 4.46
CA GLY A 203 14.12 1.43 4.56
C GLY A 203 12.99 1.67 3.55
N SER A 204 11.78 1.21 3.88
CA SER A 204 10.59 1.37 3.04
C SER A 204 10.37 2.84 2.65
N PRO A 205 10.35 3.18 1.34
CA PRO A 205 10.10 4.54 0.84
C PRO A 205 8.91 5.29 1.48
N ASP A 206 7.76 4.62 1.65
CA ASP A 206 6.57 5.22 2.29
C ASP A 206 6.85 5.64 3.74
N TRP A 207 7.54 4.80 4.53
CA TRP A 207 7.91 5.13 5.90
C TRP A 207 8.96 6.24 5.99
N VAL A 208 9.88 6.30 5.01
CA VAL A 208 10.79 7.45 4.91
C VAL A 208 9.99 8.72 4.62
N THR A 209 8.99 8.68 3.75
CA THR A 209 8.06 9.80 3.56
C THR A 209 7.35 10.17 4.87
N ASP A 210 6.78 9.19 5.56
CA ASP A 210 6.08 9.40 6.83
C ASP A 210 7.03 10.05 7.84
N MET A 211 8.24 9.55 8.04
CA MET A 211 9.15 10.08 9.07
C MET A 211 9.76 11.45 8.75
N ASN A 212 9.70 11.90 7.51
CA ASN A 212 10.08 13.28 7.18
C ASN A 212 8.94 14.28 7.45
N HIS A 213 7.83 13.87 8.09
CA HIS A 213 6.73 14.78 8.40
C HIS A 213 7.07 15.89 9.38
N LEU A 214 8.07 15.67 10.24
CA LEU A 214 8.56 16.69 11.17
C LEU A 214 9.54 17.68 10.52
N LYS A 215 9.97 17.46 9.26
CA LYS A 215 10.81 18.41 8.54
C LYS A 215 9.95 19.31 7.67
N ALA A 216 10.33 20.58 7.60
CA ALA A 216 9.61 21.60 6.87
C ALA A 216 10.22 21.86 5.50
N ILE A 217 9.36 22.11 4.51
CA ILE A 217 9.71 22.79 3.26
C ILE A 217 8.87 24.06 3.17
N ALA A 218 9.51 25.19 2.86
CA ALA A 218 8.80 26.40 2.47
C ALA A 218 8.36 26.27 1.01
N VAL A 219 7.11 26.61 0.73
CA VAL A 219 6.52 26.40 -0.59
C VAL A 219 6.09 27.75 -1.18
N ASP A 220 6.78 28.18 -2.23
CA ASP A 220 6.61 29.50 -2.86
C ASP A 220 5.15 29.76 -3.29
N LYS A 221 4.48 28.76 -3.88
CA LYS A 221 3.06 28.88 -4.30
C LYS A 221 2.10 29.14 -3.14
N TYR A 222 2.56 28.93 -1.90
CA TYR A 222 1.83 29.20 -0.68
C TYR A 222 2.51 30.28 0.18
N LYS A 223 3.15 31.28 -0.45
CA LYS A 223 3.81 32.41 0.25
C LYS A 223 4.83 31.95 1.29
N ASP A 224 5.64 30.95 0.93
CA ASP A 224 6.68 30.35 1.77
C ASP A 224 6.15 29.73 3.08
N HIS A 225 4.84 29.44 3.15
CA HIS A 225 4.29 28.67 4.25
C HIS A 225 4.86 27.25 4.26
N LYS A 226 5.04 26.72 5.47
CA LYS A 226 5.80 25.49 5.69
C LYS A 226 4.88 24.27 5.70
N PHE A 227 5.31 23.25 4.98
CA PHE A 227 4.65 21.94 4.89
C PHE A 227 5.58 20.84 5.36
N SER A 228 5.01 19.71 5.76
CA SER A 228 5.73 18.44 5.89
C SER A 228 6.41 18.12 4.56
N ILE A 229 7.74 18.08 4.56
CA ILE A 229 8.50 17.91 3.31
C ILE A 229 8.27 16.53 2.68
N GLY A 230 8.17 15.48 3.49
CA GLY A 230 7.94 14.12 2.99
C GLY A 230 6.62 14.03 2.23
N PHE A 231 5.53 14.52 2.83
CA PHE A 231 4.19 14.48 2.23
C PHE A 231 4.08 15.42 1.03
N TYR A 232 4.65 16.63 1.14
CA TYR A 232 4.61 17.59 0.05
C TYR A 232 5.35 17.07 -1.19
N LEU A 233 6.57 16.56 -1.05
CA LEU A 233 7.33 16.03 -2.18
C LEU A 233 6.65 14.79 -2.79
N ALA A 234 6.10 13.90 -1.97
CA ALA A 234 5.34 12.75 -2.46
C ALA A 234 4.10 13.18 -3.26
N TYR A 235 3.36 14.18 -2.77
CA TYR A 235 2.25 14.78 -3.49
C TYR A 235 2.68 15.41 -4.81
N GLU A 236 3.67 16.31 -4.80
CA GLU A 236 4.18 16.99 -6.01
C GLU A 236 4.60 15.99 -7.09
N SER A 237 5.23 14.88 -6.69
CA SER A 237 5.71 13.87 -7.62
C SER A 237 4.62 13.15 -8.44
N CYS A 238 3.34 13.29 -8.06
CA CYS A 238 2.21 12.70 -8.78
C CYS A 238 1.24 13.71 -9.38
N VAL A 239 1.51 15.02 -9.28
CA VAL A 239 0.58 16.04 -9.79
C VAL A 239 0.34 15.85 -11.29
N GLU A 240 1.39 15.64 -12.08
CA GLU A 240 1.24 15.52 -13.54
C GLU A 240 0.46 14.26 -13.97
N SER A 241 0.74 13.12 -13.34
CA SER A 241 0.02 11.88 -13.59
C SER A 241 -1.43 11.94 -13.08
N LEU A 242 -1.67 12.62 -11.96
CA LEU A 242 -3.01 12.89 -11.42
C LEU A 242 -3.83 13.76 -12.38
N ARG A 243 -3.23 14.77 -13.01
CA ARG A 243 -3.90 15.59 -14.05
C ARG A 243 -4.31 14.75 -15.24
N ALA A 244 -3.44 13.87 -15.73
CA ALA A 244 -3.75 12.98 -16.83
C ALA A 244 -4.87 11.99 -16.46
N ALA A 245 -4.81 11.41 -15.27
CA ALA A 245 -5.85 10.54 -14.73
C ALA A 245 -7.20 11.25 -14.60
N TYR A 246 -7.22 12.49 -14.10
CA TYR A 246 -8.43 13.30 -13.99
C TYR A 246 -9.05 13.57 -15.36
N ARG A 247 -8.27 14.07 -16.33
CA ARG A 247 -8.75 14.36 -17.69
C ARG A 247 -9.34 13.11 -18.36
N TYR A 248 -8.72 11.95 -18.16
CA TYR A 248 -9.23 10.69 -18.68
C TYR A 248 -10.52 10.21 -18.00
N ALA A 249 -10.60 10.33 -16.68
CA ALA A 249 -11.77 9.91 -15.91
C ALA A 249 -12.98 10.79 -16.27
N VAL A 250 -12.80 12.12 -16.23
CA VAL A 250 -13.86 13.09 -16.55
C VAL A 250 -14.24 13.04 -18.03
N ASN A 251 -13.26 12.94 -18.93
CA ASN A 251 -13.48 12.80 -20.38
C ASN A 251 -14.48 13.82 -20.97
N GLY A 252 -14.35 15.09 -20.58
CA GLY A 252 -15.26 16.17 -21.00
C GLY A 252 -16.61 16.22 -20.27
N GLY A 253 -16.85 15.32 -19.31
CA GLY A 253 -18.02 15.32 -18.46
C GLY A 253 -18.12 16.54 -17.55
N VAL A 254 -19.35 16.83 -17.10
CA VAL A 254 -19.62 17.92 -16.15
C VAL A 254 -19.28 17.46 -14.74
N VAL A 255 -18.53 18.28 -14.01
CA VAL A 255 -18.17 18.03 -12.60
C VAL A 255 -18.90 19.03 -11.70
N ARG A 256 -19.63 18.52 -10.72
CA ARG A 256 -20.35 19.29 -9.68
C ARG A 256 -19.73 19.14 -8.30
N SER A 257 -19.11 17.99 -8.03
CA SER A 257 -18.40 17.75 -6.78
C SER A 257 -17.06 17.07 -7.01
N ILE A 258 -16.07 17.42 -6.19
CA ILE A 258 -14.82 16.68 -6.05
C ILE A 258 -14.66 16.28 -4.59
N GLN A 259 -14.62 14.98 -4.34
CA GLN A 259 -14.26 14.38 -3.07
C GLN A 259 -12.81 13.92 -3.12
N ILE A 260 -12.02 14.28 -2.11
CA ILE A 260 -10.63 13.86 -1.98
C ILE A 260 -10.52 13.03 -0.71
N THR A 261 -9.84 11.89 -0.77
CA THR A 261 -9.68 11.04 0.40
C THR A 261 -8.41 10.20 0.34
N GLY A 262 -8.06 9.65 1.49
CA GLY A 262 -6.97 8.72 1.67
C GLY A 262 -6.87 8.33 3.14
N HIS A 263 -6.24 7.20 3.37
CA HIS A 263 -5.95 6.66 4.70
C HIS A 263 -4.47 6.82 5.01
N SER A 264 -4.08 7.11 6.27
CA SER A 264 -2.66 7.19 6.66
C SER A 264 -1.89 8.21 5.80
N LEU A 265 -0.73 7.84 5.24
CA LEU A 265 0.00 8.60 4.21
C LEU A 265 -0.92 9.14 3.11
N GLY A 266 -1.85 8.33 2.61
CA GLY A 266 -2.80 8.74 1.58
C GLY A 266 -3.69 9.88 2.05
N GLY A 267 -4.05 9.91 3.33
CA GLY A 267 -4.78 11.01 3.94
C GLY A 267 -3.94 12.31 4.00
N ALA A 268 -2.63 12.21 4.21
CA ALA A 268 -1.72 13.35 4.11
C ALA A 268 -1.57 13.86 2.67
N LEU A 269 -1.49 12.95 1.68
CA LEU A 269 -1.49 13.34 0.27
C LEU A 269 -2.81 13.99 -0.16
N ALA A 270 -3.95 13.47 0.34
CA ALA A 270 -5.27 14.03 0.13
C ALA A 270 -5.39 15.47 0.67
N GLN A 271 -4.82 15.75 1.86
CA GLN A 271 -4.76 17.09 2.42
C GLN A 271 -3.96 18.05 1.52
N ASN A 272 -2.79 17.65 1.03
CA ASN A 272 -1.99 18.47 0.11
C ASN A 272 -2.76 18.74 -1.20
N ALA A 273 -3.41 17.72 -1.77
CA ALA A 273 -4.21 17.86 -2.97
C ALA A 273 -5.41 18.82 -2.79
N TYR A 274 -6.06 18.76 -1.62
CA TYR A 274 -7.15 19.68 -1.29
C TYR A 274 -6.66 21.13 -1.18
N ILE A 275 -5.54 21.37 -0.52
CA ILE A 275 -4.93 22.70 -0.42
C ILE A 275 -4.58 23.22 -1.82
N ASP A 276 -3.98 22.40 -2.68
CA ASP A 276 -3.62 22.81 -4.04
C ASP A 276 -4.86 23.10 -4.92
N LEU A 277 -5.96 22.37 -4.72
CA LEU A 277 -7.25 22.60 -5.39
C LEU A 277 -7.99 23.84 -4.90
N THR A 278 -7.72 24.31 -3.68
CA THR A 278 -8.44 25.45 -3.08
C THR A 278 -7.67 26.75 -3.26
N CYS A 279 -6.37 26.75 -3.00
CA CYS A 279 -5.54 27.96 -3.04
C CYS A 279 -4.22 27.80 -3.81
N GLY A 280 -4.01 26.66 -4.48
CA GLY A 280 -2.83 26.41 -5.30
C GLY A 280 -3.08 26.53 -6.81
N THR A 281 -2.37 25.71 -7.56
CA THR A 281 -2.34 25.67 -9.02
C THR A 281 -3.16 24.53 -9.61
N LEU A 282 -3.44 23.48 -8.83
CA LEU A 282 -4.07 22.26 -9.33
C LEU A 282 -5.47 22.53 -9.90
N ARG A 283 -6.25 23.42 -9.28
CA ARG A 283 -7.60 23.79 -9.77
C ARG A 283 -7.60 24.25 -11.23
N ARG A 284 -6.71 25.19 -11.54
CA ARG A 284 -6.51 25.70 -12.90
C ARG A 284 -5.99 24.61 -13.82
N ALA A 285 -5.05 23.80 -13.33
CA ALA A 285 -4.42 22.73 -14.10
C ALA A 285 -5.40 21.60 -14.48
N LEU A 286 -6.48 21.44 -13.71
CA LEU A 286 -7.60 20.52 -13.95
C LEU A 286 -8.80 21.19 -14.63
N GLU A 287 -8.73 22.51 -14.92
CA GLU A 287 -9.81 23.27 -15.58
C GLU A 287 -11.14 23.23 -14.81
N VAL A 288 -11.07 23.17 -13.48
CA VAL A 288 -12.26 23.16 -12.60
C VAL A 288 -12.88 24.55 -12.56
N GLN A 289 -14.15 24.67 -12.96
CA GLN A 289 -14.87 25.96 -13.00
C GLN A 289 -15.05 26.58 -11.61
N ASP A 290 -14.83 27.89 -11.49
CA ASP A 290 -15.00 28.62 -10.23
C ASP A 290 -16.47 28.75 -9.81
N GLY A 291 -16.72 28.65 -8.49
CA GLY A 291 -18.05 28.82 -7.89
C GLY A 291 -19.11 27.75 -8.23
N ARG A 292 -18.79 26.76 -9.07
CA ARG A 292 -19.75 25.72 -9.55
C ARG A 292 -19.49 24.31 -9.02
N VAL A 293 -18.35 24.10 -8.36
CA VAL A 293 -17.89 22.78 -7.92
C VAL A 293 -17.69 22.77 -6.42
N THR A 294 -18.40 21.87 -5.73
CA THR A 294 -18.23 21.61 -4.31
C THR A 294 -16.98 20.78 -4.07
N LEU A 295 -16.04 21.29 -3.27
CA LEU A 295 -14.83 20.57 -2.89
C LEU A 295 -14.95 20.04 -1.47
N THR A 296 -14.61 18.77 -1.26
CA THR A 296 -14.54 18.17 0.08
C THR A 296 -13.34 17.26 0.18
N CYS A 297 -12.73 17.19 1.37
CA CYS A 297 -11.66 16.27 1.69
C CYS A 297 -11.97 15.53 2.99
N THR A 298 -11.84 14.22 2.95
CA THR A 298 -12.11 13.31 4.07
C THR A 298 -10.89 12.44 4.32
N PRO A 299 -9.81 12.98 4.91
CA PRO A 299 -8.67 12.20 5.32
C PRO A 299 -9.03 11.31 6.52
N ILE A 300 -8.59 10.06 6.49
CA ILE A 300 -8.83 9.08 7.55
C ILE A 300 -7.50 8.70 8.20
N SER A 301 -7.41 8.78 9.53
CA SER A 301 -6.20 8.42 10.30
C SER A 301 -4.93 9.04 9.73
N ALA A 302 -5.05 10.29 9.28
CA ALA A 302 -4.00 10.97 8.54
C ALA A 302 -3.12 11.80 9.48
N PRO A 303 -1.81 11.84 9.25
CA PRO A 303 -0.95 12.79 9.93
C PRO A 303 -1.18 14.22 9.40
N PRO A 304 -0.88 15.24 10.21
CA PRO A 304 -0.91 16.65 9.83
C PRO A 304 0.14 16.98 8.76
N VAL A 305 -0.19 17.89 7.82
CA VAL A 305 0.73 18.28 6.73
C VAL A 305 1.27 19.70 6.81
N ILE A 306 0.68 20.55 7.67
CA ILE A 306 1.06 21.96 7.81
C ILE A 306 2.01 22.10 8.99
N ILE A 307 3.06 22.91 8.84
CA ILE A 307 4.03 23.18 9.90
C ILE A 307 3.90 24.61 10.40
N GLY A 308 3.53 24.74 11.68
CA GLY A 308 3.49 26.01 12.41
C GLY A 308 2.17 26.77 12.31
N VAL A 309 1.87 27.54 13.35
CA VAL A 309 0.60 28.28 13.53
C VAL A 309 0.37 29.31 12.42
N LYS A 310 1.43 29.98 11.95
CA LYS A 310 1.31 30.98 10.87
C LYS A 310 0.79 30.33 9.58
N ALA A 311 1.33 29.18 9.21
CA ALA A 311 0.88 28.42 8.04
C ALA A 311 -0.54 27.89 8.25
N GLN A 312 -0.85 27.32 9.42
CA GLN A 312 -2.18 26.84 9.75
C GLN A 312 -3.25 27.95 9.62
N ARG A 313 -3.01 29.13 10.20
CA ARG A 313 -3.93 30.27 10.12
C ARG A 313 -4.14 30.73 8.67
N TRP A 314 -3.07 30.77 7.88
CA TRP A 314 -3.17 31.11 6.48
C TRP A 314 -4.03 30.07 5.73
N MET A 315 -3.75 28.79 5.93
CA MET A 315 -4.54 27.73 5.29
C MET A 315 -6.00 27.79 5.71
N SER A 316 -6.33 28.03 6.98
CA SER A 316 -7.72 28.17 7.41
C SER A 316 -8.46 29.34 6.77
N LEU A 317 -7.75 30.38 6.32
CA LEU A 317 -8.33 31.54 5.65
C LEU A 317 -8.48 31.33 4.13
N TYR A 318 -7.53 30.65 3.49
CA TYR A 318 -7.44 30.56 2.03
C TYR A 318 -7.81 29.19 1.46
N ALA A 319 -7.63 28.11 2.23
CA ALA A 319 -8.07 26.77 1.90
C ALA A 319 -9.32 26.46 2.74
N ASP A 320 -10.51 26.55 2.13
CA ASP A 320 -11.81 26.37 2.77
C ASP A 320 -11.80 25.26 3.85
N ALA A 321 -11.67 25.67 5.12
CA ALA A 321 -11.50 24.74 6.21
C ALA A 321 -12.75 23.88 6.46
N ALA A 322 -13.93 24.35 6.03
CA ALA A 322 -15.19 23.64 6.21
C ALA A 322 -15.31 22.39 5.31
N GLY A 323 -14.61 22.40 4.18
CA GLY A 323 -14.51 21.24 3.29
C GLY A 323 -13.53 20.17 3.77
N MET A 324 -12.68 20.44 4.77
CA MET A 324 -11.71 19.48 5.32
C MET A 324 -12.23 18.81 6.62
N ARG A 325 -12.44 17.49 6.58
CA ARG A 325 -13.02 16.73 7.71
C ARG A 325 -12.23 15.47 8.02
N HIS A 326 -11.48 15.50 9.12
CA HIS A 326 -10.66 14.39 9.58
C HIS A 326 -11.47 13.41 10.42
N PHE A 327 -11.25 12.12 10.19
CA PHE A 327 -11.75 11.05 11.04
C PHE A 327 -10.58 10.20 11.52
N TYR A 328 -10.53 9.90 12.81
CA TYR A 328 -9.38 9.22 13.40
C TYR A 328 -9.78 8.41 14.63
N ASN A 329 -9.02 7.36 14.92
CA ASN A 329 -9.09 6.69 16.21
C ASN A 329 -8.30 7.53 17.24
N PRO A 330 -8.85 7.89 18.42
CA PRO A 330 -8.14 8.64 19.45
C PRO A 330 -6.81 8.04 19.91
N ARG A 331 -6.66 6.73 19.78
CA ARG A 331 -5.45 5.98 20.14
C ARG A 331 -4.46 5.85 18.96
N ASP A 332 -4.77 6.43 17.80
CA ASP A 332 -3.89 6.47 16.64
C ASP A 332 -2.82 7.57 16.81
N ALA A 333 -1.60 7.13 17.10
CA ALA A 333 -0.45 8.02 17.25
C ALA A 333 -0.06 8.77 15.97
N VAL A 334 -0.48 8.28 14.78
CA VAL A 334 -0.20 8.94 13.49
C VAL A 334 -1.05 10.20 13.33
N HIS A 335 -2.31 10.16 13.77
CA HIS A 335 -3.15 11.36 13.77
C HIS A 335 -2.75 12.31 14.91
N ALA A 336 -2.41 11.75 16.08
CA ALA A 336 -2.03 12.50 17.28
C ALA A 336 -0.61 13.10 17.25
N CYS A 337 0.06 13.21 16.09
CA CYS A 337 1.38 13.83 16.01
C CYS A 337 1.43 15.30 16.49
N ASP A 338 0.28 15.99 16.55
CA ASP A 338 0.13 17.33 17.15
C ASP A 338 0.28 17.33 18.69
N LEU A 339 0.12 16.16 19.34
CA LEU A 339 0.13 15.96 20.79
C LEU A 339 1.47 15.40 21.31
N VAL A 340 2.51 15.36 20.48
CA VAL A 340 3.85 15.08 20.98
C VAL A 340 4.37 16.34 21.70
N GLU A 341 3.87 16.57 22.91
CA GLU A 341 4.54 17.41 23.88
C GLU A 341 6.00 16.93 24.00
N ALA A 342 6.94 17.85 24.18
CA ALA A 342 8.36 17.53 24.30
C ALA A 342 8.66 16.39 25.32
N GLY A 343 7.78 16.18 26.32
CA GLY A 343 7.85 15.10 27.31
C GLY A 343 7.26 13.74 26.89
N ALA A 344 6.45 13.65 25.83
CA ALA A 344 6.07 12.37 25.20
C ALA A 344 7.18 11.90 24.24
N HIS A 345 7.86 12.85 23.59
CA HIS A 345 9.08 12.62 22.84
C HIS A 345 10.18 11.99 23.71
N SER A 346 10.31 12.36 24.99
CA SER A 346 11.28 11.75 25.91
C SER A 346 10.93 10.33 26.36
N ARG A 347 9.64 9.95 26.39
CA ARG A 347 9.21 8.56 26.66
C ARG A 347 9.34 7.65 25.45
N ALA A 348 8.98 8.13 24.26
CA ALA A 348 9.25 7.42 22.99
C ALA A 348 10.76 7.30 22.72
N ASN A 349 11.54 8.36 22.96
CA ASN A 349 13.01 8.32 22.91
C ASN A 349 13.60 7.50 24.07
N GLY A 350 12.92 7.40 25.22
CA GLY A 350 13.33 6.58 26.37
C GLY A 350 13.18 5.08 26.10
N ALA A 351 12.17 4.68 25.33
CA ALA A 351 12.02 3.31 24.83
C ALA A 351 13.04 2.97 23.70
N LEU A 352 13.49 3.97 22.94
CA LEU A 352 14.35 3.80 21.74
C LEU A 352 15.81 4.26 21.91
N LYS A 353 16.22 4.74 23.10
CA LYS A 353 17.59 5.13 23.50
C LYS A 353 18.38 6.07 22.57
N PHE A 354 17.76 6.83 21.67
CA PHE A 354 18.48 7.80 20.82
C PHE A 354 17.68 9.08 20.54
N ALA A 355 18.38 10.22 20.46
CA ALA A 355 17.81 11.54 20.15
C ALA A 355 17.61 11.71 18.64
N THR A 356 16.44 12.21 18.20
CA THR A 356 16.22 12.60 16.79
C THR A 356 15.56 13.97 16.65
N HIS A 357 16.12 14.75 15.71
CA HIS A 357 15.61 15.87 14.86
C HIS A 357 14.79 17.05 15.46
N PRO A 358 14.92 18.28 14.89
CA PRO A 358 14.28 19.48 15.43
C PRO A 358 12.75 19.39 15.42
N VAL A 359 12.16 19.70 16.57
CA VAL A 359 10.72 19.65 16.85
C VAL A 359 10.03 20.83 16.15
N ASN A 360 9.65 20.63 14.89
CA ASN A 360 8.65 21.49 14.28
C ASN A 360 7.28 21.20 14.88
N SER A 361 6.36 22.18 14.87
CA SER A 361 4.99 22.01 15.38
C SER A 361 4.04 21.70 14.22
N PRO A 362 3.81 20.43 13.85
CA PRO A 362 2.77 20.10 12.90
C PRO A 362 1.39 20.52 13.44
N ARG A 363 0.46 20.80 12.53
CA ARG A 363 -0.90 21.24 12.85
C ARG A 363 -1.91 20.66 11.87
N HIS A 364 -3.00 20.12 12.40
CA HIS A 364 -4.22 19.86 11.63
C HIS A 364 -4.94 21.15 11.22
N PHE A 365 -5.68 21.10 10.11
CA PHE A 365 -6.62 22.13 9.69
C PHE A 365 -7.96 21.51 9.29
N GLY A 366 -9.04 22.25 9.45
CA GLY A 366 -10.41 21.72 9.28
C GLY A 366 -10.97 21.09 10.56
N SER A 367 -12.12 20.42 10.44
CA SER A 367 -12.78 19.77 11.57
C SER A 367 -12.21 18.38 11.83
N GLN A 368 -12.12 17.98 13.10
CA GLN A 368 -11.67 16.66 13.52
C GLN A 368 -12.81 15.92 14.23
N THR A 369 -13.01 14.64 13.91
CA THR A 369 -14.01 13.77 14.52
C THR A 369 -13.35 12.48 15.00
N ALA A 370 -13.32 12.31 16.33
CA ALA A 370 -12.87 11.09 16.98
C ALA A 370 -13.85 9.92 16.77
N LEU A 371 -13.31 8.73 16.52
CA LEU A 371 -14.06 7.49 16.38
C LEU A 371 -14.09 6.69 17.69
N GLY A 372 -15.11 5.86 17.90
CA GLY A 372 -15.38 5.18 19.18
C GLY A 372 -14.58 3.90 19.46
N ASN A 373 -13.46 3.66 18.78
CA ASN A 373 -12.69 2.42 18.96
C ASN A 373 -11.73 2.52 20.16
N LEU A 374 -11.55 1.40 20.88
CA LEU A 374 -10.70 1.26 22.06
C LEU A 374 -9.36 0.58 21.78
N SER A 375 -9.03 0.19 20.55
CA SER A 375 -7.73 -0.43 20.26
C SER A 375 -6.59 0.57 20.28
N ASP A 376 -5.44 0.14 20.80
CA ASP A 376 -4.20 0.93 20.85
C ASP A 376 -3.44 0.88 19.52
N PHE A 377 -2.55 1.86 19.31
CA PHE A 377 -1.59 1.82 18.21
C PHE A 377 -0.64 0.61 18.36
N PRO A 378 -0.25 -0.10 17.28
CA PRO A 378 -0.47 0.20 15.86
C PRO A 378 -1.84 -0.21 15.31
N ASP A 379 -2.58 -1.09 16.00
CA ASP A 379 -3.86 -1.61 15.50
C ASP A 379 -4.90 -0.51 15.27
N ALA A 380 -4.89 0.53 16.12
CA ALA A 380 -5.74 1.72 15.99
C ALA A 380 -5.67 2.38 14.60
N HIS A 381 -4.54 2.21 13.91
CA HIS A 381 -4.24 2.78 12.60
C HIS A 381 -4.68 1.87 11.44
N GLU A 382 -5.05 0.61 11.70
CA GLU A 382 -5.43 -0.31 10.64
C GLU A 382 -6.85 0.00 10.10
N PRO A 383 -7.07 -0.07 8.76
CA PRO A 383 -8.37 0.24 8.16
C PRO A 383 -9.55 -0.53 8.75
N GLU A 384 -9.33 -1.78 9.18
CA GLU A 384 -10.36 -2.58 9.85
C GLU A 384 -10.76 -1.99 11.21
N MET A 385 -9.79 -1.50 11.98
CA MET A 385 -10.04 -0.88 13.27
C MET A 385 -10.71 0.48 13.11
N VAL A 386 -10.33 1.23 12.07
CA VAL A 386 -11.03 2.45 11.71
C VAL A 386 -12.48 2.15 11.30
N TRP A 387 -12.72 1.09 10.50
CA TRP A 387 -14.07 0.62 10.18
C TRP A 387 -14.87 0.29 11.44
N ARG A 388 -14.33 -0.52 12.35
CA ARG A 388 -15.00 -0.85 13.62
C ARG A 388 -15.36 0.41 14.41
N GLY A 389 -14.44 1.38 14.51
CA GLY A 389 -14.69 2.67 15.15
C GLY A 389 -15.83 3.48 14.51
N MET A 390 -16.02 3.35 13.20
CA MET A 390 -17.14 3.97 12.48
C MET A 390 -18.46 3.21 12.59
N ASN A 391 -18.44 1.97 13.07
CA ASN A 391 -19.55 1.02 13.07
C ASN A 391 -19.92 0.55 14.48
N ASN A 392 -19.73 1.37 15.53
CA ASN A 392 -20.02 0.97 16.92
C ASN A 392 -19.32 -0.34 17.32
N ASN A 393 -18.10 -0.55 16.83
CA ASN A 393 -17.32 -1.79 16.96
C ASN A 393 -17.90 -3.03 16.28
N GLU A 394 -18.93 -2.88 15.43
CA GLU A 394 -19.39 -3.94 14.53
C GLU A 394 -18.33 -4.26 13.48
N THR A 395 -18.24 -5.54 13.13
CA THR A 395 -17.32 -6.05 12.10
C THR A 395 -18.05 -6.25 10.78
N ASP A 396 -17.41 -5.87 9.66
CA ASP A 396 -17.79 -6.36 8.33
C ASP A 396 -16.69 -7.32 7.88
N ALA A 397 -16.92 -8.62 8.07
CA ALA A 397 -16.01 -9.67 7.63
C ALA A 397 -15.68 -9.60 6.13
N LYS A 398 -16.45 -8.85 5.33
CA LYS A 398 -16.24 -8.65 3.89
C LYS A 398 -15.49 -7.36 3.56
N PHE A 399 -15.33 -6.43 4.50
CA PHE A 399 -14.65 -5.13 4.28
C PHE A 399 -13.15 -5.32 4.14
N TRP A 400 -12.56 -6.09 5.04
CA TRP A 400 -11.15 -6.40 5.06
C TRP A 400 -10.92 -7.86 5.48
N PRO A 401 -11.42 -8.85 4.71
CA PRO A 401 -11.30 -10.25 5.11
C PRO A 401 -9.84 -10.65 5.23
N VAL A 402 -9.49 -11.22 6.38
CA VAL A 402 -8.17 -11.78 6.67
C VAL A 402 -8.27 -13.29 6.85
N PHE A 403 -7.22 -14.01 6.52
CA PHE A 403 -7.15 -15.47 6.67
C PHE A 403 -5.70 -15.94 6.81
N ASP A 404 -5.53 -17.13 7.36
CA ASP A 404 -4.22 -17.80 7.37
C ASP A 404 -4.11 -18.79 6.23
N LEU A 405 -2.95 -18.80 5.58
CA LEU A 405 -2.59 -19.77 4.55
C LEU A 405 -1.40 -20.59 5.03
N ASP A 406 -1.68 -21.84 5.43
CA ASP A 406 -0.66 -22.79 5.85
C ASP A 406 -0.20 -23.61 4.64
N VAL A 407 0.93 -23.20 4.07
CA VAL A 407 1.59 -23.90 2.95
C VAL A 407 2.50 -25.04 3.41
N THR A 408 2.62 -25.23 4.73
CA THR A 408 3.50 -26.23 5.34
C THR A 408 2.77 -27.49 5.81
N ALA A 409 1.43 -27.43 5.90
CA ALA A 409 0.59 -28.59 6.17
C ALA A 409 0.58 -29.59 5.00
N GLY A 410 0.40 -30.89 5.29
CA GLY A 410 0.43 -31.97 4.27
C GLY A 410 -0.52 -31.75 3.09
N MET A 411 -1.65 -31.07 3.33
CA MET A 411 -2.45 -30.41 2.31
C MET A 411 -2.54 -28.92 2.67
N PRO A 412 -2.43 -27.98 1.71
CA PRO A 412 -2.52 -26.56 2.03
C PRO A 412 -3.88 -26.22 2.64
N GLN A 413 -3.87 -25.48 3.75
CA GLN A 413 -5.10 -25.13 4.47
C GLN A 413 -5.32 -23.62 4.49
N VAL A 414 -6.58 -23.22 4.31
CA VAL A 414 -7.06 -21.87 4.59
C VAL A 414 -7.77 -21.90 5.93
N LYS A 415 -7.27 -21.17 6.92
CA LYS A 415 -7.89 -21.08 8.25
C LYS A 415 -8.59 -19.72 8.39
N GLU A 416 -9.65 -19.70 9.19
CA GLU A 416 -10.34 -18.48 9.64
C GLU A 416 -11.09 -17.66 8.57
N LEU A 417 -11.33 -18.21 7.38
CA LEU A 417 -12.18 -17.54 6.39
C LEU A 417 -13.68 -17.77 6.73
N PRO A 418 -14.50 -16.71 6.89
CA PRO A 418 -15.79 -16.84 7.57
C PRO A 418 -16.97 -17.37 6.74
N ASP A 419 -16.87 -17.50 5.40
CA ASP A 419 -18.01 -17.92 4.55
C ASP A 419 -17.57 -18.54 3.20
N MET A 420 -18.33 -19.51 2.69
CA MET A 420 -18.22 -20.14 1.36
C MET A 420 -18.29 -19.14 0.21
N SER A 421 -19.05 -18.04 0.36
CA SER A 421 -19.08 -16.98 -0.66
C SER A 421 -17.72 -16.30 -0.84
N LEU A 422 -16.98 -16.10 0.25
CA LEU A 422 -15.61 -15.57 0.23
C LEU A 422 -14.63 -16.59 -0.33
N MET A 423 -14.88 -17.89 -0.17
CA MET A 423 -14.00 -18.93 -0.67
C MET A 423 -13.89 -18.92 -2.21
N ARG A 424 -15.00 -18.67 -2.91
CA ARG A 424 -14.98 -18.52 -4.38
C ARG A 424 -14.18 -17.29 -4.81
N SER A 425 -14.38 -16.16 -4.13
CA SER A 425 -13.59 -14.93 -4.34
C SER A 425 -12.10 -15.18 -4.06
N LEU A 426 -11.78 -15.93 -3.01
CA LEU A 426 -10.43 -16.28 -2.62
C LEU A 426 -9.73 -17.08 -3.70
N LYS A 427 -10.36 -18.13 -4.25
CA LYS A 427 -9.78 -18.91 -5.36
C LYS A 427 -9.41 -18.03 -6.55
N SER A 428 -10.33 -17.18 -6.98
CA SER A 428 -10.08 -16.25 -8.08
C SER A 428 -8.95 -15.26 -7.75
N ALA A 429 -8.93 -14.73 -6.52
CA ALA A 429 -7.90 -13.80 -6.07
C ALA A 429 -6.52 -14.47 -5.97
N LEU A 430 -6.42 -15.68 -5.42
CA LEU A 430 -5.16 -16.44 -5.35
C LEU A 430 -4.57 -16.66 -6.74
N ALA A 431 -5.39 -17.07 -7.72
CA ALA A 431 -4.97 -17.24 -9.10
C ALA A 431 -4.43 -15.94 -9.75
N ASN A 432 -4.97 -14.79 -9.34
CA ASN A 432 -4.48 -13.48 -9.79
C ASN A 432 -3.21 -13.01 -9.05
N SER A 433 -2.94 -13.53 -7.85
CA SER A 433 -1.92 -13.01 -6.93
C SER A 433 -0.60 -13.76 -7.03
N CYS A 434 -0.66 -15.06 -7.30
CA CYS A 434 0.51 -15.90 -7.40
C CYS A 434 0.29 -16.99 -8.44
N THR A 435 1.22 -17.08 -9.39
CA THR A 435 1.33 -18.19 -10.35
C THR A 435 2.61 -18.94 -10.06
N LEU A 436 2.72 -20.19 -10.53
CA LEU A 436 4.01 -20.91 -10.45
C LEU A 436 5.15 -20.19 -11.15
N ARG A 437 4.85 -19.52 -12.27
CA ARG A 437 5.85 -18.72 -12.99
C ARG A 437 6.33 -17.56 -12.13
N SER A 438 5.43 -16.77 -11.55
CA SER A 438 5.82 -15.64 -10.70
C SER A 438 6.54 -16.10 -9.43
N ALA A 439 6.11 -17.23 -8.84
CA ALA A 439 6.82 -17.85 -7.71
C ALA A 439 8.23 -18.30 -8.10
N SER A 440 8.42 -18.87 -9.28
CA SER A 440 9.75 -19.28 -9.77
C SER A 440 10.67 -18.09 -9.99
N VAL A 441 10.18 -17.01 -10.59
CA VAL A 441 10.94 -15.76 -10.75
C VAL A 441 11.35 -15.19 -9.40
N GLN A 442 10.43 -15.16 -8.43
CA GLN A 442 10.74 -14.69 -7.08
C GLN A 442 11.73 -15.60 -6.35
N ALA A 443 11.66 -16.91 -6.56
CA ALA A 443 12.62 -17.87 -6.03
C ALA A 443 14.02 -17.70 -6.65
N ASP A 444 14.09 -17.40 -7.95
CA ASP A 444 15.36 -17.11 -8.65
C ASP A 444 16.05 -15.85 -8.08
N LEU A 445 15.28 -14.81 -7.72
CA LEU A 445 15.81 -13.62 -7.03
C LEU A 445 16.43 -13.96 -5.68
N TRP A 446 15.77 -14.80 -4.88
CA TRP A 446 16.33 -15.28 -3.61
C TRP A 446 17.55 -16.17 -3.80
N ARG A 447 17.59 -16.98 -4.86
CA ARG A 447 18.73 -17.84 -5.20
C ARG A 447 19.98 -17.01 -5.47
N ALA A 448 19.85 -15.90 -6.21
CA ALA A 448 20.97 -15.04 -6.60
C ALA A 448 21.78 -14.47 -5.40
N VAL A 449 21.24 -14.56 -4.18
CA VAL A 449 21.84 -13.99 -2.97
C VAL A 449 22.18 -15.03 -1.89
N VAL A 450 22.21 -16.32 -2.27
CA VAL A 450 22.73 -17.42 -1.43
C VAL A 450 24.26 -17.37 -1.43
N LYS A 451 24.90 -17.51 -0.26
CA LYS A 451 26.35 -17.27 -0.04
C LYS A 451 27.28 -18.45 -0.39
N ASP A 452 26.74 -19.63 -0.65
CA ASP A 452 27.49 -20.89 -0.74
C ASP A 452 27.10 -21.57 -2.06
N GLU A 453 28.06 -21.79 -2.96
CA GLU A 453 27.86 -22.32 -4.31
C GLU A 453 27.32 -23.76 -4.29
N ASP A 454 27.79 -24.61 -3.38
CA ASP A 454 27.28 -25.98 -3.21
C ASP A 454 25.83 -25.96 -2.70
N ARG A 455 25.46 -24.97 -1.88
CA ARG A 455 24.07 -24.78 -1.43
C ARG A 455 23.19 -24.07 -2.44
N ALA A 456 23.78 -23.21 -3.28
CA ALA A 456 23.11 -22.67 -4.44
C ALA A 456 22.83 -23.80 -5.43
N GLU A 457 23.74 -24.78 -5.56
CA GLU A 457 23.56 -26.00 -6.33
C GLU A 457 22.54 -26.95 -5.67
N ASP A 458 22.50 -27.14 -4.35
CA ASP A 458 21.43 -27.89 -3.66
C ASP A 458 20.06 -27.22 -3.85
N ALA A 459 20.00 -25.88 -3.71
CA ALA A 459 18.80 -25.11 -4.03
C ALA A 459 18.45 -25.20 -5.52
N TYR A 460 19.45 -25.28 -6.39
CA TYR A 460 19.31 -25.48 -7.83
C TYR A 460 18.88 -26.89 -8.18
N GLN A 461 19.29 -27.93 -7.45
CA GLN A 461 18.82 -29.31 -7.59
C GLN A 461 17.41 -29.48 -7.01
N GLY A 462 17.03 -28.71 -5.98
CA GLY A 462 15.64 -28.56 -5.53
C GLY A 462 14.76 -27.83 -6.54
N ILE A 463 15.24 -26.75 -7.15
CA ILE A 463 14.54 -26.06 -8.26
C ILE A 463 14.52 -26.97 -9.50
N ARG A 464 15.59 -27.71 -9.78
CA ARG A 464 15.68 -28.66 -10.89
C ARG A 464 14.87 -29.91 -10.62
N SER A 465 14.66 -30.36 -9.39
CA SER A 465 13.69 -31.42 -9.09
C SER A 465 12.27 -30.90 -9.29
N VAL A 466 12.02 -29.64 -8.93
CA VAL A 466 10.78 -28.91 -9.29
C VAL A 466 10.64 -28.64 -10.80
N ARG A 467 11.73 -28.57 -11.56
CA ARG A 467 11.74 -28.49 -13.05
C ARG A 467 11.83 -29.87 -13.74
N ARG A 468 12.28 -30.92 -13.04
CA ARG A 468 12.33 -32.33 -13.45
C ARG A 468 11.01 -33.03 -13.14
N LEU A 469 10.16 -32.44 -12.30
CA LEU A 469 8.72 -32.38 -12.59
C LEU A 469 8.62 -31.74 -13.97
N GLN A 470 8.70 -32.56 -15.02
CA GLN A 470 8.39 -32.15 -16.37
C GLN A 470 6.97 -31.57 -16.31
N LEU A 471 6.85 -30.25 -16.28
CA LEU A 471 5.60 -29.58 -16.62
C LEU A 471 5.54 -29.71 -18.14
N PRO A 472 4.80 -30.69 -18.68
CA PRO A 472 4.78 -30.91 -20.11
C PRO A 472 4.16 -29.67 -20.76
N GLN A 473 4.51 -29.43 -22.02
CA GLN A 473 3.87 -28.39 -22.83
C GLN A 473 2.35 -28.62 -22.98
N ASP A 474 1.84 -29.78 -22.55
CA ASP A 474 0.42 -30.08 -22.42
C ASP A 474 0.03 -30.36 -20.96
N PHE A 475 -0.77 -29.44 -20.42
CA PHE A 475 -1.23 -29.35 -19.04
C PHE A 475 -2.36 -30.34 -18.75
N ASP A 476 -2.06 -31.62 -18.51
CA ASP A 476 -3.10 -32.58 -18.03
C ASP A 476 -2.68 -33.48 -16.86
N VAL A 477 -1.61 -33.14 -16.14
CA VAL A 477 -1.22 -33.85 -14.92
C VAL A 477 -1.13 -32.86 -13.75
N LEU A 478 -2.28 -32.59 -13.11
CA LEU A 478 -2.34 -31.85 -11.86
C LEU A 478 -3.23 -32.51 -10.82
N ARG A 479 -2.64 -33.50 -10.14
CA ARG A 479 -3.03 -33.99 -8.81
C ARG A 479 -1.80 -34.30 -7.95
N ASP A 480 -0.67 -33.63 -8.19
CA ASP A 480 0.63 -34.13 -7.73
C ASP A 480 0.94 -33.75 -6.27
N HIS A 481 0.35 -34.52 -5.35
CA HIS A 481 0.63 -34.49 -3.92
C HIS A 481 2.09 -34.85 -3.61
N GLU A 482 2.76 -35.63 -4.46
CA GLU A 482 4.15 -36.06 -4.24
C GLU A 482 5.12 -34.88 -4.36
N ALA A 483 4.93 -34.01 -5.35
CA ALA A 483 5.71 -32.78 -5.50
C ALA A 483 5.65 -31.86 -4.27
N LEU A 484 4.47 -31.72 -3.65
CA LEU A 484 4.28 -30.94 -2.43
C LEU A 484 5.01 -31.60 -1.24
N VAL A 485 4.83 -32.91 -1.07
CA VAL A 485 5.47 -33.70 0.00
C VAL A 485 7.00 -33.64 -0.11
N ASP A 486 7.54 -33.74 -1.33
CA ASP A 486 9.00 -33.70 -1.54
C ASP A 486 9.59 -32.33 -1.25
N LEU A 487 8.91 -31.24 -1.64
CA LEU A 487 9.33 -29.89 -1.26
C LEU A 487 9.20 -29.62 0.24
N GLN A 488 8.15 -30.14 0.88
CA GLN A 488 7.98 -30.05 2.33
C GLN A 488 9.06 -30.83 3.08
N ARG A 489 9.39 -32.04 2.62
CA ARG A 489 10.47 -32.86 3.14
C ARG A 489 11.81 -32.16 2.98
N THR A 490 12.05 -31.56 1.80
CA THR A 490 13.28 -30.81 1.51
C THR A 490 13.40 -29.57 2.40
N ARG A 491 12.34 -28.77 2.53
CA ARG A 491 12.32 -27.60 3.43
C ARG A 491 12.53 -28.00 4.89
N THR A 492 11.82 -29.02 5.36
CA THR A 492 11.95 -29.54 6.73
C THR A 492 13.36 -30.03 7.00
N GLY A 493 13.94 -30.79 6.06
CA GLY A 493 15.33 -31.23 6.11
C GLY A 493 16.31 -30.06 6.17
N MET A 494 16.06 -28.97 5.42
CA MET A 494 16.89 -27.77 5.50
C MET A 494 16.74 -27.02 6.82
N ILE A 495 15.53 -26.85 7.34
CA ILE A 495 15.30 -26.20 8.64
C ILE A 495 15.99 -26.99 9.76
N GLN A 496 15.85 -28.32 9.75
CA GLN A 496 16.47 -29.22 10.72
C GLN A 496 18.00 -29.21 10.62
N LYS A 497 18.55 -29.24 9.39
CA LYS A 497 19.99 -29.25 9.14
C LYS A 497 20.68 -27.92 9.45
N TYR A 498 19.93 -26.80 9.50
CA TYR A 498 20.51 -25.47 9.44
C TYR A 498 19.89 -24.43 10.42
N GLY A 499 19.34 -24.86 11.54
CA GLY A 499 18.57 -24.06 12.52
C GLY A 499 19.27 -22.90 13.26
N LYS A 500 20.29 -22.24 12.69
CA LYS A 500 20.88 -20.99 13.22
C LYS A 500 20.68 -19.81 12.25
N PRO A 501 20.65 -18.55 12.70
CA PRO A 501 20.37 -17.40 11.85
C PRO A 501 21.68 -16.83 11.24
N SER A 502 21.85 -16.84 9.91
CA SER A 502 22.56 -15.78 9.12
C SER A 502 22.96 -16.12 7.66
N SER A 503 22.89 -17.36 7.17
CA SER A 503 22.94 -17.67 5.71
C SER A 503 21.73 -18.48 5.23
N HIS A 504 20.93 -18.94 6.18
CA HIS A 504 19.90 -19.97 6.05
C HIS A 504 18.52 -19.42 5.65
N SER A 505 18.35 -18.10 5.74
CA SER A 505 17.12 -17.39 5.39
C SER A 505 16.88 -17.30 3.89
N ALA A 506 17.91 -17.01 3.09
CA ALA A 506 17.79 -16.92 1.62
C ALA A 506 17.31 -18.24 1.01
N SER A 507 17.99 -19.35 1.32
CA SER A 507 17.60 -20.67 0.83
C SER A 507 16.20 -21.05 1.30
N SER A 508 15.86 -20.82 2.57
CA SER A 508 14.50 -21.06 3.09
C SER A 508 13.42 -20.25 2.34
N SER A 509 13.73 -19.02 1.93
CA SER A 509 12.85 -18.16 1.13
C SER A 509 12.65 -18.70 -0.29
N VAL A 510 13.67 -19.29 -0.92
CA VAL A 510 13.53 -20.00 -2.21
C VAL A 510 12.45 -21.08 -2.09
N TYR A 511 12.59 -21.99 -1.12
CA TYR A 511 11.66 -23.12 -0.94
C TYR A 511 10.26 -22.68 -0.55
N TYR A 512 10.13 -21.71 0.37
CA TYR A 512 8.81 -21.20 0.74
C TYR A 512 8.08 -20.58 -0.45
N THR A 513 8.78 -19.81 -1.29
CA THR A 513 8.19 -19.16 -2.46
C THR A 513 7.66 -20.19 -3.45
N LEU A 514 8.43 -21.25 -3.70
CA LEU A 514 8.01 -22.37 -4.56
C LEU A 514 6.83 -23.14 -3.97
N LEU A 515 6.89 -23.46 -2.67
CA LEU A 515 5.78 -24.08 -1.93
C LEU A 515 4.51 -23.25 -2.04
N LEU A 516 4.61 -21.94 -1.83
CA LEU A 516 3.48 -21.02 -1.96
C LEU A 516 2.85 -21.07 -3.36
N GLY A 517 3.67 -21.04 -4.42
CA GLY A 517 3.18 -21.16 -5.79
C GLY A 517 2.44 -22.48 -6.07
N LEU A 518 2.97 -23.60 -5.57
CA LEU A 518 2.34 -24.92 -5.71
C LEU A 518 1.07 -25.04 -4.88
N SER A 519 1.09 -24.57 -3.64
CA SER A 519 -0.09 -24.51 -2.78
C SER A 519 -1.21 -23.71 -3.45
N VAL A 520 -0.90 -22.53 -4.00
CA VAL A 520 -1.90 -21.73 -4.73
C VAL A 520 -2.46 -22.48 -5.94
N ARG A 521 -1.62 -23.19 -6.71
CA ARG A 521 -2.10 -24.02 -7.84
C ARG A 521 -3.02 -25.13 -7.37
N LEU A 522 -2.68 -25.83 -6.29
CA LEU A 522 -3.52 -26.90 -5.73
C LEU A 522 -4.86 -26.36 -5.22
N LEU A 523 -4.86 -25.25 -4.48
CA LEU A 523 -6.07 -24.63 -3.94
C LEU A 523 -7.00 -24.08 -5.04
N THR A 524 -6.43 -23.71 -6.19
CA THR A 524 -7.20 -23.22 -7.34
C THR A 524 -7.68 -24.36 -8.25
N ALA A 525 -6.95 -25.46 -8.35
CA ALA A 525 -7.33 -26.65 -9.11
C ALA A 525 -8.31 -27.58 -8.37
N GLY A 526 -8.24 -27.64 -7.04
CA GLY A 526 -9.09 -28.48 -6.19
C GLY A 526 -10.26 -27.75 -5.55
N ALA A 527 -11.27 -28.51 -5.10
CA ALA A 527 -12.19 -28.02 -4.08
C ALA A 527 -11.40 -27.89 -2.75
N LEU A 528 -11.03 -26.66 -2.37
CA LEU A 528 -10.71 -26.31 -0.98
C LEU A 528 -11.70 -27.02 -0.05
N VAL A 529 -11.21 -27.92 0.80
CA VAL A 529 -11.98 -28.51 1.91
C VAL A 529 -11.94 -27.54 3.06
#